data_AF-A0A8X6RNZ5-F1
#
_entry.id   AF-A0A8X6RNZ5-F1
#
_cell.length_a   1.000
_cell.length_b   1.000
_cell.length_c   1.000
_cell.angle_alpha   90.00
_cell.angle_beta   90.00
_cell.angle_gamma   90.00
#
_symmetry.space_group_name_H-M   'P 1'
#
loop_
_entity.id
_entity.type
_entity.pdbx_description
1 polymer ?
#
loop_
_entity_poly.entity_id
_entity_poly.type
_entity_poly.pdbx_seq_one_letter_code
_entity_poly.pdbx_strand_id
1 'polypeptide(L)'
;MTHLLLAVPLSDMKRVIMHHIFKIWQESCSKQLDNKLHSVKPVIGAWPVMPMRRTDVKLTRLRIGHTRFTHKHLLFGEHAPECPSCNVSYTVHILIDCPVFNHHRITFFNSSHLTLPDLVGEIPHQNLFAFIREFGFLFLI
;
A
#
# COMPACT_ATOMS: atom_id res chain seq x y z
N MET A 1 -38.53 -35.54 -27.93
CA MET A 1 -37.17 -35.19 -27.47
C MET A 1 -37.19 -33.74 -27.01
N THR A 2 -37.55 -33.49 -25.77
CA THR A 2 -37.43 -32.16 -25.15
C THR A 2 -35.98 -31.97 -24.75
N HIS A 3 -35.21 -31.24 -25.56
CA HIS A 3 -33.89 -30.78 -25.15
C HIS A 3 -34.08 -29.91 -23.91
N LEU A 4 -33.59 -30.39 -22.77
CA LEU A 4 -33.37 -29.55 -21.60
C LEU A 4 -32.44 -28.42 -22.04
N LEU A 5 -33.00 -27.23 -22.23
CA LEU A 5 -32.25 -25.99 -22.10
C LEU A 5 -31.80 -25.96 -20.64
N LEU A 6 -30.63 -26.52 -20.35
CA LEU A 6 -29.96 -26.37 -19.07
C LEU A 6 -29.76 -24.87 -18.87
N ALA A 7 -30.67 -24.27 -18.10
CA ALA A 7 -30.61 -22.88 -17.74
C ALA A 7 -29.26 -22.65 -17.05
N VAL A 8 -28.41 -21.80 -17.65
CA VAL A 8 -27.14 -21.44 -17.05
C VAL A 8 -27.45 -20.79 -15.69
N PRO A 9 -26.94 -21.33 -14.58
CA PRO A 9 -27.17 -20.75 -13.27
C PRO A 9 -26.75 -19.28 -13.24
N LEU A 10 -27.57 -18.42 -12.64
CA LEU A 10 -27.25 -16.99 -12.51
C LEU A 10 -25.90 -16.75 -11.83
N SER A 11 -25.48 -17.66 -10.94
CA SER A 11 -24.15 -17.65 -10.31
C SER A 11 -23.00 -17.78 -11.30
N ASP A 12 -23.15 -18.62 -12.32
CA ASP A 12 -22.13 -18.81 -13.36
C ASP A 12 -22.04 -17.57 -14.26
N MET A 13 -23.19 -17.02 -14.66
CA MET A 13 -23.24 -15.74 -15.39
C MET A 13 -22.60 -14.60 -14.59
N LYS A 14 -22.93 -14.50 -13.29
CA LYS A 14 -22.32 -13.51 -12.39
C LYS A 14 -20.81 -13.67 -12.30
N ARG A 15 -20.30 -14.92 -12.21
CA ARG A 15 -18.86 -15.19 -12.18
C ARG A 15 -18.17 -14.71 -13.46
N VAL A 16 -18.74 -15.00 -14.63
CA VAL A 16 -18.19 -14.58 -15.92
C VAL A 16 -18.15 -13.05 -16.04
N ILE A 17 -19.26 -12.38 -15.69
CA ILE A 17 -19.34 -10.91 -15.72
C ILE A 17 -18.31 -10.28 -14.78
N MET A 18 -18.22 -10.76 -13.54
CA MET A 18 -17.26 -10.24 -12.57
C MET A 18 -15.83 -10.48 -13.02
N HIS A 19 -15.51 -11.65 -13.56
CA HIS A 19 -14.19 -11.96 -14.11
C HIS A 19 -13.81 -10.99 -15.25
N HIS A 20 -14.75 -10.69 -16.14
CA HIS A 20 -14.52 -9.73 -17.22
C HIS A 20 -14.28 -8.30 -16.69
N ILE A 21 -15.06 -7.85 -15.70
CA ILE A 21 -14.87 -6.56 -15.02
C ILE A 21 -13.48 -6.48 -14.37
N PHE A 22 -13.10 -7.50 -13.59
CA PHE A 22 -11.78 -7.55 -12.95
C PHE A 22 -10.64 -7.55 -13.97
N LYS A 23 -10.80 -8.23 -15.10
CA LYS A 23 -9.81 -8.21 -16.19
C LYS A 23 -9.63 -6.80 -16.75
N ILE A 24 -10.71 -6.09 -17.08
CA ILE A 24 -10.64 -4.70 -17.58
C ILE A 24 -9.98 -3.79 -16.55
N TRP A 25 -10.34 -3.92 -15.28
CA TRP A 25 -9.74 -3.12 -14.21
C TRP A 25 -8.26 -3.42 -14.05
N GLN A 26 -7.87 -4.69 -14.09
CA GLN A 26 -6.46 -5.10 -14.01
C GLN A 26 -5.66 -4.52 -15.18
N GLU A 27 -6.17 -4.61 -16.40
CA GLU A 27 -5.53 -4.04 -17.59
C GLU A 27 -5.40 -2.52 -17.50
N SER A 28 -6.39 -1.82 -16.94
CA SER A 28 -6.32 -0.38 -16.72
C SER A 28 -5.30 -0.02 -15.64
N CYS A 29 -5.29 -0.73 -14.52
CA CYS A 29 -4.38 -0.51 -13.41
C CYS A 29 -2.92 -0.78 -13.81
N SER A 30 -2.66 -1.87 -14.54
CA SER A 30 -1.34 -2.22 -15.05
C SER A 30 -0.74 -1.21 -16.03
N LYS A 31 -1.56 -0.31 -16.61
CA LYS A 31 -1.09 0.80 -17.45
C LYS A 31 -0.72 2.06 -16.66
N GLN A 32 -1.02 2.12 -15.36
CA GLN A 32 -0.73 3.26 -14.52
C GLN A 32 0.70 3.16 -13.97
N LEU A 33 1.64 3.84 -14.65
CA LEU A 33 3.06 3.80 -14.30
C LEU A 33 3.39 4.60 -13.01
N ASP A 34 2.66 5.68 -12.74
CA ASP A 34 2.93 6.59 -11.61
C ASP A 34 2.06 6.31 -10.37
N ASN A 35 1.31 5.20 -10.37
CA ASN A 35 0.47 4.85 -9.23
C ASN A 35 1.29 4.16 -8.14
N LYS A 36 1.59 4.90 -7.06
CA LYS A 36 2.30 4.40 -5.88
C LYS A 36 1.64 3.16 -5.25
N LEU A 37 0.33 3.02 -5.33
CA LEU A 37 -0.36 1.84 -4.80
C LEU A 37 -0.16 0.62 -5.70
N HIS A 38 -0.01 0.83 -7.02
CA HIS A 38 0.22 -0.25 -7.98
C HIS A 38 1.56 -0.95 -7.74
N SER A 39 2.61 -0.20 -7.36
CA SER A 39 3.90 -0.80 -7.01
C SER A 39 3.82 -1.69 -5.76
N VAL A 40 2.91 -1.39 -4.82
CA VAL A 40 2.66 -2.18 -3.60
C VAL A 40 1.71 -3.36 -3.84
N LYS A 41 0.70 -3.18 -4.70
CA LYS A 41 -0.30 -4.20 -5.06
C LYS A 41 -0.52 -4.22 -6.58
N PRO A 42 0.25 -5.06 -7.29
CA PRO A 42 0.12 -5.13 -8.74
C PRO A 42 -1.16 -5.83 -9.19
N VAL A 43 -1.66 -6.78 -8.39
CA VAL A 43 -2.86 -7.57 -8.68
C VAL A 43 -4.05 -6.99 -7.93
N ILE A 44 -5.12 -6.65 -8.66
CA ILE A 44 -6.35 -6.15 -8.06
C ILE A 44 -7.02 -7.25 -7.25
N GLY A 45 -7.43 -6.90 -6.03
CA GLY A 45 -8.14 -7.80 -5.14
C GLY A 45 -8.35 -7.17 -3.78
N ALA A 46 -9.03 -7.89 -2.89
CA ALA A 46 -9.14 -7.48 -1.51
C ALA A 46 -7.76 -7.47 -0.83
N TRP A 47 -7.58 -6.58 0.14
CA TRP A 47 -6.46 -6.64 1.06
C TRP A 47 -6.78 -7.61 2.21
N PRO A 48 -5.78 -8.30 2.77
CA PRO A 48 -5.97 -9.02 4.03
C PRO A 48 -6.39 -8.04 5.13
N VAL A 49 -7.45 -8.38 5.85
CA VAL A 49 -7.96 -7.57 6.96
C VAL A 49 -7.07 -7.78 8.18
N MET A 50 -6.58 -6.68 8.77
CA MET A 50 -5.83 -6.77 10.02
C MET A 50 -6.78 -7.01 11.21
N PRO A 51 -6.38 -7.80 12.23
CA PRO A 51 -7.24 -8.08 13.39
C PRO A 51 -7.68 -6.83 14.15
N MET A 52 -6.87 -5.78 14.13
CA MET A 52 -7.14 -4.50 14.79
C MET A 52 -7.41 -3.40 13.77
N ARG A 53 -8.63 -2.84 13.79
CA ARG A 53 -9.04 -1.71 12.92
C ARG A 53 -8.05 -0.56 12.93
N ARG A 54 -7.50 -0.20 14.10
CA ARG A 54 -6.53 0.91 14.22
C ARG A 54 -5.24 0.63 13.44
N THR A 55 -4.77 -0.62 13.44
CA THR A 55 -3.59 -1.04 12.68
C THR A 55 -3.90 -1.05 11.18
N ASP A 56 -5.08 -1.54 10.81
CA ASP A 56 -5.54 -1.58 9.42
C ASP A 56 -5.57 -0.17 8.81
N VAL A 57 -6.18 0.80 9.50
CA VAL A 57 -6.22 2.20 9.06
C VAL A 57 -4.82 2.78 8.83
N LYS A 58 -3.89 2.53 9.75
CA LYS A 58 -2.51 3.02 9.62
C LYS A 58 -1.78 2.37 8.45
N LEU A 59 -1.96 1.06 8.27
CA LEU A 59 -1.38 0.32 7.17
C LEU A 59 -1.93 0.79 5.81
N THR A 60 -3.24 0.99 5.69
CA THR A 60 -3.86 1.55 4.49
C THR A 60 -3.29 2.92 4.16
N ARG A 61 -3.15 3.80 5.16
CA ARG A 61 -2.54 5.13 4.99
C ARG A 61 -1.09 5.06 4.52
N LEU A 62 -0.29 4.15 5.07
CA LEU A 62 1.08 3.91 4.61
C LEU A 62 1.13 3.43 3.16
N ARG A 63 0.26 2.48 2.77
CA ARG A 63 0.21 1.92 1.40
C ARG A 63 -0.05 2.98 0.33
N ILE A 64 -0.89 3.97 0.62
CA ILE A 64 -1.19 5.07 -0.30
C ILE A 64 -0.23 6.27 -0.12
N GLY A 65 0.65 6.24 0.89
CA GLY A 65 1.57 7.33 1.21
C GLY A 65 0.89 8.57 1.83
N HIS A 66 -0.25 8.37 2.49
CA HIS A 66 -1.03 9.43 3.15
C HIS A 66 -0.67 9.53 4.63
N THR A 67 0.33 10.33 4.95
CA THR A 67 0.70 10.68 6.32
C THR A 67 0.40 12.15 6.57
N ARG A 68 0.32 12.55 7.84
CA ARG A 68 0.24 13.95 8.25
C ARG A 68 1.37 14.78 7.64
N PHE A 69 2.58 14.23 7.47
CA PHE A 69 3.67 14.94 6.78
C PHE A 69 3.34 15.20 5.31
N THR A 70 2.84 14.20 4.59
CA THR A 70 2.55 14.34 3.16
C THR A 70 1.21 15.05 2.89
N HIS A 71 0.34 15.22 3.88
CA HIS A 71 -1.00 15.82 3.70
C HIS A 71 -1.23 17.16 4.41
N LYS A 72 -0.56 17.43 5.55
CA LYS A 72 -0.76 18.71 6.28
C LYS A 72 -0.52 19.91 5.36
N HIS A 73 0.56 19.87 4.59
CA HIS A 73 0.91 20.97 3.72
C HIS A 73 -0.14 21.22 2.61
N LEU A 74 -0.77 20.17 2.08
CA LEU A 74 -1.86 20.29 1.12
C LEU A 74 -3.10 20.94 1.74
N LEU A 75 -3.42 20.60 2.98
CA LEU A 75 -4.59 21.13 3.69
C LEU A 75 -4.44 22.61 4.07
N PHE A 76 -3.22 23.05 4.36
CA PHE A 76 -2.94 24.42 4.82
C PHE A 76 -2.24 25.29 3.77
N GLY A 77 -1.98 24.77 2.56
CA GLY A 77 -1.22 25.46 1.53
C GLY A 77 0.23 25.76 1.93
N GLU A 78 0.80 24.98 2.86
CA GLU A 78 2.18 25.14 3.31
C GLU A 78 3.15 24.44 2.33
N HIS A 79 4.45 24.69 2.49
CA HIS A 79 5.47 23.92 1.78
C HIS A 79 5.47 22.46 2.24
N ALA A 80 5.68 21.53 1.29
CA ALA A 80 5.81 20.12 1.62
C ALA A 80 7.02 19.89 2.54
N PRO A 81 6.88 19.14 3.65
CA PRO A 81 8.05 18.80 4.45
C PRO A 81 8.93 17.81 3.68
N GLU A 82 10.21 18.11 3.63
CA GLU A 82 11.23 17.29 2.97
C GLU A 82 12.25 16.81 3.99
N CYS A 83 12.80 15.61 3.76
CA CYS A 83 13.86 15.06 4.59
C CYS A 83 15.03 16.07 4.64
N PRO A 84 15.43 16.59 5.83
CA PRO A 84 16.45 17.63 5.93
C PRO A 84 17.80 17.21 5.35
N SER A 85 18.07 15.91 5.32
CA SER A 85 19.33 15.35 4.82
C SER A 85 19.30 15.01 3.34
N CYS A 86 18.13 14.81 2.74
CA CYS A 86 18.00 14.25 1.39
C CYS A 86 17.14 15.08 0.45
N ASN A 87 16.43 16.09 0.96
CA ASN A 87 15.58 16.99 0.20
C ASN A 87 14.53 16.29 -0.67
N VAL A 88 13.94 15.20 -0.14
CA VAL A 88 12.90 14.39 -0.79
C VAL A 88 11.71 14.14 0.16
N SER A 89 10.58 13.74 -0.41
CA SER A 89 9.34 13.46 0.33
C SER A 89 9.53 12.43 1.46
N TYR A 90 9.03 12.78 2.65
CA TYR A 90 9.37 12.14 3.93
C TYR A 90 9.06 10.63 4.05
N THR A 91 7.80 10.21 3.86
CA THR A 91 7.32 8.92 4.41
C THR A 91 7.92 7.69 3.75
N VAL A 92 7.78 7.57 2.43
CA VAL A 92 8.29 6.39 1.71
C VAL A 92 9.81 6.36 1.80
N HIS A 93 10.44 7.52 1.65
CA HIS A 93 11.88 7.68 1.72
C HIS A 93 12.49 7.11 3.01
N ILE A 94 11.95 7.43 4.19
CA ILE A 94 12.50 6.92 5.47
C ILE A 94 12.44 5.40 5.57
N LEU A 95 11.35 4.81 5.06
CA LEU A 95 11.10 3.38 5.13
C LEU A 95 12.04 2.56 4.25
N ILE A 96 12.47 3.08 3.10
CA ILE A 96 13.23 2.29 2.12
C ILE A 96 14.56 2.90 1.66
N ASP A 97 14.69 4.22 1.62
CA ASP A 97 15.80 4.88 0.89
C ASP A 97 16.70 5.74 1.78
N CYS A 98 16.20 6.28 2.90
CA CYS A 98 16.90 7.34 3.63
C CYS A 98 18.22 6.84 4.23
N PRO A 99 19.39 7.40 3.87
CA PRO A 99 20.69 6.97 4.39
C PRO A 99 20.78 7.13 5.90
N VAL A 100 20.17 8.18 6.47
CA VAL A 100 20.13 8.45 7.91
C VAL A 100 19.46 7.29 8.69
N PHE A 101 18.49 6.62 8.07
CA PHE A 101 17.76 5.51 8.69
C PHE A 101 18.29 4.13 8.29
N ASN A 102 19.37 4.04 7.50
CA ASN A 102 19.84 2.75 6.97
C ASN A 102 20.21 1.76 8.09
N HIS A 103 20.97 2.20 9.09
CA HIS A 103 21.31 1.33 10.23
C HIS A 103 20.06 0.81 10.95
N HIS A 104 19.07 1.68 11.17
CA HIS A 104 17.81 1.30 11.79
C HIS A 104 16.99 0.31 10.95
N ARG A 105 17.00 0.46 9.62
CA ARG A 105 16.37 -0.54 8.73
C ARG A 105 17.04 -1.89 8.84
N ILE A 106 18.37 -1.94 8.89
CA ILE A 106 19.11 -3.18 9.13
C ILE A 106 18.72 -3.78 10.49
N THR A 107 18.61 -2.97 11.56
CA THR A 107 18.24 -3.46 12.90
C THR A 107 16.81 -4.00 12.96
N PHE A 108 15.83 -3.31 12.37
CA PHE A 108 14.42 -3.67 12.50
C PHE A 108 13.94 -4.66 11.43
N PHE A 109 14.51 -4.61 10.23
CA PHE A 109 14.06 -5.36 9.06
C PHE A 109 15.09 -6.37 8.56
N ASN A 110 16.29 -6.42 9.17
CA ASN A 110 17.40 -7.28 8.75
C ASN A 110 17.80 -7.08 7.28
N SER A 111 17.55 -5.90 6.71
CA SER A 111 17.91 -5.57 5.32
C SER A 111 18.22 -4.09 5.15
N SER A 112 19.20 -3.79 4.30
CA SER A 112 19.49 -2.43 3.78
C SER A 112 18.76 -2.14 2.46
N HIS A 113 18.29 -3.18 1.77
CA HIS A 113 17.60 -3.10 0.49
C HIS A 113 16.17 -3.56 0.69
N LEU A 114 15.27 -2.59 0.82
CA LEU A 114 13.86 -2.82 1.06
C LEU A 114 13.07 -2.13 -0.03
N THR A 115 12.03 -2.79 -0.49
CA THR A 115 10.99 -2.17 -1.32
C THR A 115 9.79 -1.86 -0.44
N LEU A 116 8.96 -0.91 -0.86
CA LEU A 116 7.72 -0.61 -0.14
C LEU A 116 6.79 -1.85 0.00
N PRO A 117 6.62 -2.72 -1.03
CA PRO A 117 5.96 -4.02 -0.89
C PRO A 117 6.45 -4.88 0.27
N ASP A 118 7.77 -4.96 0.50
CA ASP A 118 8.34 -5.80 1.57
C ASP A 118 7.85 -5.38 2.96
N LEU A 119 7.52 -4.09 3.10
CA LEU A 119 7.12 -3.49 4.37
C LEU A 119 5.61 -3.43 4.53
N VAL A 120 4.88 -2.98 3.49
CA VAL A 120 3.44 -2.67 3.57
C VAL A 120 2.57 -3.46 2.59
N GLY A 121 3.12 -4.49 1.95
CA GLY A 121 2.43 -5.38 1.01
C GLY A 121 1.31 -6.21 1.65
N GLU A 122 0.89 -7.29 0.99
CA GLU A 122 -0.22 -8.12 1.49
C GLU A 122 0.08 -8.72 2.86
N ILE A 123 1.35 -9.07 3.08
CA ILE A 123 1.89 -9.50 4.36
C ILE A 123 2.85 -8.40 4.83
N PRO A 124 2.40 -7.47 5.70
CA PRO A 124 3.26 -6.40 6.19
C PRO A 124 4.38 -6.96 7.06
N HIS A 125 5.54 -6.30 7.04
CA HIS A 125 6.67 -6.71 7.88
C HIS A 125 6.32 -6.60 9.37
N GLN A 126 6.59 -7.65 10.13
CA GLN A 126 6.24 -7.76 11.56
C GLN A 126 6.74 -6.58 12.42
N ASN A 127 7.92 -6.05 12.11
CA ASN A 127 8.56 -4.95 12.84
C ASN A 127 8.22 -3.56 12.31
N LEU A 128 7.36 -3.43 11.28
CA LEU A 128 7.01 -2.14 10.67
C LEU A 128 6.51 -1.12 11.71
N PHE A 129 5.55 -1.52 12.54
CA PHE A 129 4.98 -0.63 13.55
C PHE A 129 5.89 -0.40 14.76
N ALA A 130 6.89 -1.27 14.98
CA ALA A 130 7.93 -1.03 15.98
C ALA A 130 8.88 0.05 15.48
N PHE A 131 9.38 -0.08 14.24
CA PHE A 131 10.23 0.92 13.59
C PHE A 131 9.56 2.30 13.55
N ILE A 132 8.31 2.38 13.08
CA ILE A 132 7.56 3.65 12.99
C ILE A 132 7.38 4.32 14.36
N ARG A 133 7.23 3.52 15.42
CA ARG A 133 7.03 4.03 16.78
C ARG A 133 8.30 4.59 17.38
N GLU A 134 9.43 3.91 17.16
CA GLU A 134 10.74 4.31 17.68
C GLU A 134 11.10 5.74 17.28
N PHE A 135 10.80 6.13 16.04
CA PHE A 135 11.11 7.45 15.51
C PHE A 135 9.95 8.46 15.62
N GLY A 136 8.92 8.14 16.41
CA GLY A 136 7.79 9.06 16.65
C GLY A 136 6.86 9.27 15.46
N PHE A 137 7.01 8.49 14.37
CA PHE A 137 6.19 8.63 13.17
C PHE A 137 4.77 8.10 13.31
N LEU A 138 4.46 7.41 14.42
CA LEU A 138 3.14 6.83 14.64
C LEU A 138 2.01 7.87 14.76
N PHE A 139 2.31 9.06 15.29
CA PHE A 139 1.35 10.18 15.38
C PHE A 139 1.13 10.90 14.05
N LEU A 140 1.93 10.53 13.06
CA LEU A 140 1.97 11.14 11.75
C LEU A 140 1.29 10.26 10.71
N ILE A 141 0.82 9.07 11.06
CA ILE A 141 0.09 8.15 10.17
C ILE A 141 -1.37 8.10 10.58
#